data_AF-Q3ARX8-F1
#
_entry.id   AF-Q3ARX8-F1
#
_cell.length_a   1.000
_cell.length_b   1.000
_cell.length_c   1.000
_cell.angle_alpha   90.00
_cell.angle_beta   90.00
_cell.angle_gamma   90.00
#
_symmetry.space_group_name_H-M   'P 1'
#
loop_
_entity.id
_entity.type
_entity.pdbx_description
1 polymer ?
#
loop_
_entity_poly.entity_id
_entity_poly.type
_entity_poly.pdbx_seq_one_letter_code
_entity_poly.pdbx_strand_id
1 'polypeptide(L)'
;MLCIPASYVFQMPTVLIVSASPLDQDRLRLNAEFRDIRHALQRSRNREDWVIESNEAVTVDDLRRALLDFRPTIVHFSGHGGGLDGLCFESTEGRTNSADAESLAKLFHHFKDDLKCVVLNACYSKVQGDVIRQEIDYVVGMSSAVEDKSAANFAVAFYDAVFAGTDFRTAFDLGCTALDLNNLPDADVPIFMTGSHLKPTDLHDSAYIAEIEKVLYSYINTPFSERWRYTTTGELLRAVMEKHYAGNMHRLVPKVSVISMKQIADEHWVVAVDVVSSLMYMRIKNRSVSVEWEASVGLWSVPVKTYLALGSREPLLARVNAELDTYYNFEFANEQHRFQSVSLCAVSGPMLHGYVERGSKVYEELIDILSDGNEHAITLEIEQATDHTDMPLIKRVLSRTWICSQPQDTKNA
;
A
#
# COMPACT_ATOMS: atom_id res chain seq x y z
N MET A 1 12.46 26.12 36.56
CA MET A 1 13.08 24.98 35.86
C MET A 1 12.00 24.33 35.02
N LEU A 2 11.83 24.83 33.80
CA LEU A 2 10.82 24.31 32.85
C LEU A 2 11.39 23.02 32.25
N CYS A 3 10.74 21.89 32.53
CA CYS A 3 10.99 20.66 31.79
C CYS A 3 10.48 20.85 30.37
N ILE A 4 11.41 20.86 29.41
CA ILE A 4 11.11 20.72 27.99
C ILE A 4 10.78 19.23 27.77
N PRO A 5 9.65 18.87 27.15
CA PRO A 5 9.36 17.48 26.80
C PRO A 5 10.41 16.98 25.79
N ALA A 6 10.85 15.73 25.95
CA ALA A 6 11.79 15.08 25.04
C ALA A 6 11.28 15.20 23.59
N SER A 7 12.00 16.00 22.80
CA SER A 7 11.86 16.06 21.36
C SER A 7 11.95 14.64 20.79
N TYR A 8 10.98 14.25 19.97
CA TYR A 8 11.07 13.07 19.10
C TYR A 8 12.38 13.17 18.33
N VAL A 9 13.38 12.36 18.70
CA VAL A 9 14.60 12.24 17.93
C VAL A 9 14.21 11.44 16.70
N PHE A 10 14.03 12.11 15.57
CA PHE A 10 14.01 11.41 14.28
C PHE A 10 15.38 10.76 14.12
N GLN A 11 15.45 9.44 14.36
CA GLN A 11 16.63 8.69 13.95
C GLN A 11 16.64 8.60 12.43
N MET A 12 17.76 8.99 11.82
CA MET A 12 17.95 8.88 10.38
C MET A 12 17.92 7.40 9.97
N PRO A 13 17.16 7.04 8.92
CA PRO A 13 17.14 5.70 8.37
C PRO A 13 18.55 5.19 8.09
N THR A 14 18.84 4.01 8.64
CA THR A 14 20.18 3.41 8.58
C THR A 14 20.14 2.09 7.82
N VAL A 15 21.05 1.91 6.87
CA VAL A 15 21.34 0.65 6.21
C VAL A 15 22.54 0.03 6.89
N LEU A 16 22.36 -1.13 7.51
CA LEU A 16 23.46 -1.94 8.04
C LEU A 16 23.85 -2.99 7.00
N ILE A 17 25.04 -2.84 6.43
CA ILE A 17 25.62 -3.78 5.48
C ILE A 17 26.51 -4.76 6.23
N VAL A 18 26.26 -6.06 6.07
CA VAL A 18 26.92 -7.17 6.75
C VAL A 18 27.52 -8.10 5.70
N SER A 19 28.83 -8.37 5.82
CA SER A 19 29.49 -9.41 5.01
C SER A 19 30.12 -10.49 5.86
N ALA A 20 30.03 -11.71 5.37
CA ALA A 20 30.79 -12.85 5.87
C ALA A 20 31.51 -13.54 4.72
N SER A 21 32.80 -13.79 4.88
CA SER A 21 33.63 -14.47 3.89
C SER A 21 34.54 -15.50 4.57
N PRO A 22 33.97 -16.60 5.11
CA PRO A 22 34.76 -17.64 5.78
C PRO A 22 35.90 -18.16 4.93
N LEU A 23 37.04 -18.45 5.57
CA LEU A 23 38.28 -18.85 4.90
C LEU A 23 38.19 -20.23 4.21
N ASP A 24 37.21 -21.05 4.60
CA ASP A 24 36.96 -22.37 4.04
C ASP A 24 35.87 -22.40 2.94
N GLN A 25 35.48 -21.22 2.44
CA GLN A 25 34.56 -21.05 1.31
C GLN A 25 35.25 -20.34 0.13
N ASP A 26 34.59 -20.36 -1.03
CA ASP A 26 35.06 -19.60 -2.19
C ASP A 26 35.09 -18.10 -1.90
N ARG A 27 36.11 -17.41 -2.40
CA ARG A 27 36.29 -15.99 -2.07
C ARG A 27 35.36 -15.11 -2.90
N LEU A 28 34.41 -14.47 -2.23
CA LEU A 28 33.52 -13.47 -2.84
C LEU A 28 34.16 -12.08 -2.89
N ARG A 29 33.77 -11.27 -3.89
CA ARG A 29 34.23 -9.87 -4.05
C ARG A 29 33.31 -8.86 -3.34
N LEU A 30 32.97 -9.11 -2.08
CA LEU A 30 31.99 -8.36 -1.29
C LEU A 30 32.31 -6.86 -1.18
N ASN A 31 33.60 -6.51 -1.08
CA ASN A 31 34.03 -5.10 -0.95
C ASN A 31 33.69 -4.25 -2.19
N ALA A 32 33.54 -4.86 -3.37
CA ALA A 32 33.15 -4.14 -4.57
C ALA A 32 31.67 -3.71 -4.48
N GLU A 33 30.80 -4.63 -4.10
CA GLU A 33 29.37 -4.37 -3.89
C GLU A 33 29.17 -3.24 -2.87
N PHE A 34 29.87 -3.29 -1.74
CA PHE A 34 29.70 -2.32 -0.66
C PHE A 34 30.11 -0.91 -1.06
N ARG A 35 31.26 -0.81 -1.75
CA ARG A 35 31.72 0.45 -2.32
C ARG A 35 30.68 1.01 -3.28
N ASP A 36 30.11 0.16 -4.13
CA ASP A 36 29.19 0.60 -5.17
C ASP A 36 27.82 1.03 -4.57
N ILE A 37 27.34 0.38 -3.50
CA ILE A 37 26.18 0.84 -2.71
C ILE A 37 26.47 2.19 -2.03
N ARG A 38 27.65 2.40 -1.46
CA ARG A 38 28.03 3.71 -0.91
C ARG A 38 28.07 4.80 -1.97
N HIS A 39 28.54 4.47 -3.18
CA HIS A 39 28.50 5.40 -4.32
C HIS A 39 27.06 5.69 -4.77
N ALA A 40 26.14 4.71 -4.69
CA ALA A 40 24.72 4.94 -4.93
C ALA A 40 24.17 6.02 -3.98
N LEU A 41 24.45 5.91 -2.68
CA LEU A 41 24.04 6.93 -1.71
C LEU A 41 24.64 8.30 -2.03
N GLN A 42 25.94 8.38 -2.29
CA GLN A 42 26.62 9.65 -2.58
C GLN A 42 26.03 10.39 -3.79
N ARG A 43 25.55 9.65 -4.79
CA ARG A 43 24.92 10.22 -6.00
C ARG A 43 23.45 10.58 -5.80
N SER A 44 22.81 10.09 -4.75
CA SER A 44 21.39 10.37 -4.48
C SER A 44 21.15 11.84 -4.15
N ARG A 45 19.99 12.34 -4.57
CA ARG A 45 19.48 13.65 -4.18
C ARG A 45 19.13 13.73 -2.69
N ASN A 46 18.86 12.59 -2.07
CA ASN A 46 18.44 12.45 -0.67
C ASN A 46 19.57 11.86 0.19
N ARG A 47 20.83 12.06 -0.20
CA ARG A 47 22.00 11.44 0.46
C ARG A 47 22.15 11.81 1.95
N GLU A 48 21.62 12.96 2.35
CA GLU A 48 21.68 13.45 3.74
C GLU A 48 20.58 12.79 4.62
N ASP A 49 19.63 12.09 4.01
CA ASP A 49 18.50 11.45 4.70
C ASP A 49 18.81 10.00 5.12
N TRP A 50 19.98 9.47 4.78
CA TRP A 50 20.36 8.08 5.00
C TRP A 50 21.77 7.94 5.57
N VAL A 51 21.97 6.92 6.40
CA VAL A 51 23.28 6.47 6.86
C VAL A 51 23.53 5.06 6.38
N ILE A 52 24.76 4.78 5.94
CA ILE A 52 25.24 3.43 5.69
C ILE A 52 26.29 3.09 6.74
N GLU A 53 25.99 2.08 7.55
CA GLU A 53 26.95 1.43 8.42
C GLU A 53 27.34 0.09 7.82
N SER A 54 28.59 -0.33 8.03
CA SER A 54 29.08 -1.59 7.48
C SER A 54 29.91 -2.36 8.49
N ASN A 55 29.72 -3.67 8.52
CA ASN A 55 30.51 -4.58 9.32
C ASN A 55 31.03 -5.70 8.39
N GLU A 56 32.36 -5.85 8.33
CA GLU A 56 33.05 -6.85 7.50
C GLU A 56 33.57 -7.99 8.40
N ALA A 57 33.64 -9.22 7.86
CA ALA A 57 34.08 -10.42 8.57
C ALA A 57 33.22 -10.76 9.82
N VAL A 58 31.90 -10.69 9.65
CA VAL A 58 30.96 -10.67 10.77
C VAL A 58 30.67 -12.08 11.28
N THR A 59 30.92 -12.31 12.58
CA THR A 59 30.36 -13.43 13.33
C THR A 59 28.89 -13.15 13.69
N VAL A 60 28.11 -14.16 14.05
CA VAL A 60 26.71 -13.95 14.50
C VAL A 60 26.64 -13.00 15.72
N ASP A 61 27.68 -12.99 16.56
CA ASP A 61 27.78 -12.04 17.69
C ASP A 61 28.00 -10.60 17.23
N ASP A 62 28.79 -10.39 16.18
CA ASP A 62 29.04 -9.06 15.63
C ASP A 62 27.81 -8.51 14.91
N LEU A 63 27.03 -9.37 14.24
CA LEU A 63 25.71 -9.01 13.72
C LEU A 63 24.80 -8.53 14.85
N ARG A 64 24.69 -9.31 15.93
CA ARG A 64 23.85 -8.98 17.08
C ARG A 64 24.28 -7.66 17.74
N ARG A 65 25.58 -7.42 17.89
CA ARG A 65 26.11 -6.15 18.44
C ARG A 65 25.77 -4.97 17.52
N ALA A 66 26.00 -5.10 16.21
CA ALA A 66 25.69 -4.06 15.25
C ALA A 66 24.19 -3.71 15.22
N LEU A 67 23.30 -4.70 15.34
CA LEU A 67 21.86 -4.45 15.46
C LEU A 67 21.50 -3.65 16.73
N LEU A 68 22.17 -3.95 17.85
CA LEU A 68 21.98 -3.21 19.11
C LEU A 68 22.49 -1.77 19.03
N ASP A 69 23.65 -1.57 18.38
CA ASP A 69 24.31 -0.27 18.29
C ASP A 69 23.62 0.66 17.29
N PHE A 70 23.23 0.13 16.12
CA PHE A 70 22.76 0.94 14.99
C PHE A 70 21.26 0.94 14.76
N ARG A 71 20.52 -0.04 15.30
CA ARG A 71 19.04 -0.12 15.15
C ARG A 71 18.58 0.13 13.70
N PRO A 72 19.10 -0.63 12.71
CA PRO A 72 18.98 -0.26 11.32
C PRO A 72 17.55 -0.44 10.78
N THR A 73 17.21 0.39 9.80
CA THR A 73 15.98 0.25 9.01
C THR A 73 16.09 -0.88 7.98
N ILE A 74 17.29 -1.10 7.46
CA ILE A 74 17.56 -2.14 6.46
C ILE A 74 18.80 -2.92 6.89
N VAL A 75 18.73 -4.25 6.87
CA VAL A 75 19.90 -5.12 6.95
C VAL A 75 20.19 -5.70 5.58
N HIS A 76 21.40 -5.50 5.07
CA HIS A 76 21.90 -6.14 3.85
C HIS A 76 22.94 -7.17 4.20
N PHE A 77 22.65 -8.45 4.02
CA PHE A 77 23.62 -9.52 4.14
C PHE A 77 24.17 -9.86 2.76
N SER A 78 25.49 -9.88 2.62
CA SER A 78 26.18 -10.39 1.42
C SER A 78 27.20 -11.46 1.81
N GLY A 79 27.08 -12.65 1.24
CA GLY A 79 27.89 -13.80 1.62
C GLY A 79 27.38 -15.11 1.03
N HIS A 80 27.90 -16.22 1.55
CA HIS A 80 27.46 -17.55 1.11
C HIS A 80 26.16 -17.97 1.75
N GLY A 81 25.36 -18.74 1.00
CA GLY A 81 24.15 -19.39 1.49
C GLY A 81 24.23 -20.90 1.23
N GLY A 82 23.92 -21.68 2.26
CA GLY A 82 23.90 -23.15 2.21
C GLY A 82 22.52 -23.72 1.89
N GLY A 83 21.58 -22.91 1.40
CA GLY A 83 20.18 -23.34 1.24
C GLY A 83 19.57 -23.69 2.58
N LEU A 84 19.19 -24.94 2.81
CA LEU A 84 18.62 -25.39 4.09
C LEU A 84 19.59 -25.24 5.27
N ASP A 85 20.90 -25.27 5.01
CA ASP A 85 21.91 -25.20 6.07
C ASP A 85 22.06 -23.80 6.67
N GLY A 86 21.50 -22.75 6.05
CA GLY A 86 21.52 -21.38 6.58
C GLY A 86 22.41 -20.41 5.81
N LEU A 87 22.58 -19.21 6.38
CA LEU A 87 23.56 -18.23 5.91
C LEU A 87 24.91 -18.50 6.57
N CYS A 88 25.99 -18.41 5.79
CA CYS A 88 27.33 -18.70 6.28
C CYS A 88 27.96 -17.46 6.91
N PHE A 89 28.10 -17.46 8.23
CA PHE A 89 28.86 -16.48 9.00
C PHE A 89 30.27 -16.97 9.30
N GLU A 90 31.12 -16.09 9.83
CA GLU A 90 32.42 -16.49 10.37
C GLU A 90 32.30 -16.97 11.81
N SER A 91 33.10 -17.97 12.16
CA SER A 91 33.44 -18.30 13.55
C SER A 91 34.64 -17.48 14.00
N THR A 92 34.97 -17.55 15.30
CA THR A 92 36.20 -16.94 15.85
C THR A 92 37.48 -17.48 15.22
N GLU A 93 37.43 -18.61 14.53
CA GLU A 93 38.56 -19.23 13.83
C GLU A 93 38.56 -18.88 12.32
N GLY A 94 37.65 -18.02 11.85
CA GLY A 94 37.49 -17.66 10.44
C GLY A 94 36.89 -18.78 9.58
N ARG A 95 36.38 -19.85 10.20
CA ARG A 95 35.70 -20.99 9.54
C ARG A 95 34.20 -20.72 9.42
N THR A 96 33.54 -21.43 8.51
CA THR A 96 32.09 -21.34 8.30
C THR A 96 31.32 -21.68 9.58
N ASN A 97 30.42 -20.79 9.98
CA ASN A 97 29.41 -20.99 11.00
C ASN A 97 28.04 -20.68 10.40
N SER A 98 27.23 -21.71 10.15
CA SER A 98 25.94 -21.52 9.51
C SER A 98 24.88 -21.09 10.54
N ALA A 99 24.19 -20.00 10.26
CA ALA A 99 23.03 -19.56 11.03
C ALA A 99 21.74 -19.98 10.32
N ASP A 100 20.94 -20.80 11.00
CA ASP A 100 19.66 -21.29 10.49
C ASP A 100 18.60 -20.17 10.42
N ALA A 101 17.53 -20.45 9.66
CA ALA A 101 16.47 -19.50 9.36
C ALA A 101 15.70 -19.07 10.62
N GLU A 102 15.37 -20.02 11.51
CA GLU A 102 14.61 -19.77 12.74
C GLU A 102 15.40 -18.92 13.73
N SER A 103 16.70 -19.16 13.87
CA SER A 103 17.60 -18.39 14.73
C SER A 103 17.74 -16.95 14.25
N LEU A 104 17.89 -16.75 12.93
CA LEU A 104 17.93 -15.40 12.34
C LEU A 104 16.60 -14.66 12.48
N ALA A 105 15.47 -15.33 12.24
CA ALA A 105 14.14 -14.74 12.42
C ALA A 105 13.90 -14.29 13.86
N LYS A 106 14.28 -15.12 14.85
CA LYS A 106 14.21 -14.77 16.28
C LYS A 106 15.08 -13.56 16.61
N LEU A 107 16.30 -13.49 16.07
CA LEU A 107 17.17 -12.34 16.26
C LEU A 107 16.51 -11.06 15.71
N PHE A 108 16.06 -11.09 14.45
CA PHE A 108 15.47 -9.92 13.80
C PHE A 108 14.13 -9.49 14.43
N HIS A 109 13.33 -10.42 14.98
CA HIS A 109 12.10 -10.11 15.70
C HIS A 109 12.31 -9.06 16.81
N HIS A 110 13.44 -9.11 17.51
CA HIS A 110 13.75 -8.16 18.58
C HIS A 110 13.99 -6.72 18.09
N PHE A 111 14.11 -6.53 16.77
CA PHE A 111 14.36 -5.24 16.12
C PHE A 111 13.27 -4.85 15.13
N LYS A 112 12.16 -5.58 15.02
CA LYS A 112 11.09 -5.39 14.01
C LYS A 112 10.45 -3.98 13.98
N ASP A 113 10.52 -3.28 15.10
CA ASP A 113 10.00 -1.91 15.20
C ASP A 113 10.85 -0.93 14.38
N ASP A 114 12.16 -1.17 14.32
CA ASP A 114 13.15 -0.36 13.60
C ASP A 114 13.45 -0.97 12.21
N LEU A 115 13.65 -2.29 12.14
CA LEU A 115 14.04 -3.05 10.96
C LEU A 115 12.83 -3.36 10.07
N LYS A 116 12.80 -2.73 8.88
CA LYS A 116 11.70 -2.85 7.91
C LYS A 116 12.03 -3.75 6.73
N CYS A 117 13.29 -3.85 6.35
CA CYS A 117 13.69 -4.66 5.20
C CYS A 117 14.95 -5.46 5.48
N VAL A 118 14.94 -6.74 5.10
CA VAL A 118 16.13 -7.60 5.12
C VAL A 118 16.45 -8.03 3.70
N VAL A 119 17.66 -7.73 3.21
CA VAL A 119 18.16 -8.15 1.90
C VAL A 119 19.20 -9.24 2.12
N LEU A 120 18.88 -10.46 1.68
CA LEU A 120 19.74 -11.63 1.79
C LEU A 120 20.39 -11.93 0.44
N ASN A 121 21.47 -11.22 0.12
CA ASN A 121 22.24 -11.39 -1.11
C ASN A 121 23.19 -12.60 -0.99
N ALA A 122 22.61 -13.79 -0.94
CA ALA A 122 23.30 -15.07 -0.78
C ALA A 122 22.56 -16.17 -1.53
N CYS A 123 23.29 -17.12 -2.13
CA CYS A 123 22.68 -18.20 -2.91
C CYS A 123 21.63 -18.97 -2.10
N TYR A 124 20.48 -19.27 -2.72
CA TYR A 124 19.37 -20.02 -2.10
C TYR A 124 18.80 -19.41 -0.80
N SER A 125 19.04 -18.12 -0.52
CA SER A 125 18.62 -17.46 0.71
C SER A 125 17.11 -17.26 0.85
N LYS A 126 16.32 -17.56 -0.19
CA LYS A 126 14.84 -17.56 -0.12
C LYS A 126 14.34 -18.44 1.03
N VAL A 127 15.01 -19.56 1.30
CA VAL A 127 14.66 -20.46 2.41
C VAL A 127 14.62 -19.71 3.75
N GLN A 128 15.64 -18.90 4.02
CA GLN A 128 15.69 -18.07 5.23
C GLN A 128 14.66 -16.96 5.15
N GLY A 129 14.49 -16.35 3.98
CA GLY A 129 13.53 -15.27 3.78
C GLY A 129 12.09 -15.68 4.05
N ASP A 130 11.68 -16.91 3.73
CA ASP A 130 10.35 -17.44 4.00
C ASP A 130 10.02 -17.55 5.50
N VAL A 131 11.05 -17.72 6.34
CA VAL A 131 10.92 -17.73 7.80
C VAL A 131 11.00 -16.31 8.36
N ILE A 132 11.99 -15.53 7.92
CA ILE A 132 12.22 -14.15 8.40
C ILE A 132 11.03 -13.24 8.08
N ARG A 133 10.35 -13.41 6.93
CA ARG A 133 9.14 -12.64 6.58
C ARG A 133 7.96 -12.90 7.53
N GLN A 134 8.04 -13.85 8.45
CA GLN A 134 7.02 -14.00 9.49
C GLN A 134 7.14 -12.90 10.55
N GLU A 135 8.33 -12.31 10.69
CA GLU A 135 8.67 -11.35 11.73
C GLU A 135 8.99 -9.95 11.20
N ILE A 136 9.41 -9.83 9.93
CA ILE A 136 9.84 -8.57 9.29
C ILE A 136 8.98 -8.24 8.08
N ASP A 137 8.70 -6.95 7.89
CA ASP A 137 7.82 -6.41 6.85
C ASP A 137 8.20 -6.85 5.43
N TYR A 138 9.47 -6.74 5.07
CA TYR A 138 9.94 -7.06 3.73
C TYR A 138 11.24 -7.85 3.76
N VAL A 139 11.33 -8.86 2.92
CA VAL A 139 12.55 -9.65 2.74
C VAL A 139 12.84 -9.82 1.26
N VAL A 140 14.09 -9.61 0.85
CA VAL A 140 14.61 -10.01 -0.46
C VAL A 140 15.53 -11.20 -0.24
N GLY A 141 15.33 -12.29 -0.98
CA GLY A 141 16.22 -13.45 -0.96
C GLY A 141 16.42 -14.03 -2.36
N MET A 142 17.37 -14.95 -2.51
CA MET A 142 17.70 -15.57 -3.80
C MET A 142 17.10 -16.97 -3.87
N SER A 143 16.38 -17.28 -4.94
CA SER A 143 15.75 -18.59 -5.14
C SER A 143 16.74 -19.69 -5.54
N SER A 144 17.87 -19.32 -6.14
CA SER A 144 18.91 -20.21 -6.63
C SER A 144 20.31 -19.65 -6.40
N ALA A 145 21.32 -20.28 -7.00
CA ALA A 145 22.61 -19.64 -7.20
C ALA A 145 22.43 -18.37 -8.04
N VAL A 146 23.26 -17.35 -7.76
CA VAL A 146 23.28 -16.06 -8.45
C VAL A 146 24.74 -15.72 -8.77
N GLU A 147 25.00 -15.18 -9.96
CA GLU A 147 26.33 -14.71 -10.32
C GLU A 147 26.70 -13.45 -9.52
N ASP A 148 27.95 -13.37 -9.02
CA ASP A 148 28.48 -12.22 -8.28
C ASP A 148 28.18 -10.87 -8.96
N LYS A 149 28.29 -10.82 -10.29
CA LYS A 149 28.05 -9.59 -11.05
C LYS A 149 26.56 -9.21 -11.04
N SER A 150 25.66 -10.19 -11.16
CA SER A 150 24.22 -9.99 -11.09
C SER A 150 23.80 -9.58 -9.68
N ALA A 151 24.29 -10.29 -8.66
CA ALA A 151 24.08 -9.95 -7.25
C ALA A 151 24.47 -8.49 -6.93
N ALA A 152 25.66 -8.06 -7.38
CA ALA A 152 26.12 -6.69 -7.15
C ALA A 152 25.31 -5.63 -7.92
N ASN A 153 24.96 -5.89 -9.19
CA ASN A 153 24.17 -4.94 -9.99
C ASN A 153 22.74 -4.80 -9.44
N PHE A 154 22.13 -5.90 -9.03
CA PHE A 154 20.83 -5.89 -8.38
C PHE A 154 20.87 -5.01 -7.11
N ALA A 155 21.84 -5.24 -6.23
CA ALA A 155 21.96 -4.49 -4.98
C ALA A 155 22.14 -2.98 -5.22
N VAL A 156 23.03 -2.59 -6.15
CA VAL A 156 23.26 -1.17 -6.48
C VAL A 156 21.97 -0.52 -7.00
N ALA A 157 21.26 -1.16 -7.93
CA ALA A 157 20.04 -0.62 -8.51
C ALA A 157 18.89 -0.55 -7.48
N PHE A 158 18.77 -1.57 -6.61
CA PHE A 158 17.83 -1.55 -5.49
C PHE A 158 18.10 -0.34 -4.59
N TYR A 159 19.34 -0.10 -4.20
CA TYR A 159 19.70 1.03 -3.33
C TYR A 159 19.64 2.39 -4.02
N ASP A 160 19.96 2.49 -5.31
CA ASP A 160 19.72 3.72 -6.09
C ASP A 160 18.23 4.14 -5.98
N ALA A 161 17.30 3.16 -6.05
CA ALA A 161 15.87 3.40 -5.93
C ALA A 161 15.40 3.70 -4.49
N VAL A 162 15.91 2.97 -3.48
CA VAL A 162 15.62 3.23 -2.06
C VAL A 162 16.06 4.64 -1.69
N PHE A 163 17.30 5.02 -2.02
CA PHE A 163 17.83 6.34 -1.71
C PHE A 163 17.14 7.44 -2.53
N ALA A 164 16.46 7.13 -3.62
CA ALA A 164 15.61 8.07 -4.35
C ALA A 164 14.22 8.29 -3.69
N GLY A 165 13.88 7.54 -2.63
CA GLY A 165 12.63 7.68 -1.89
C GLY A 165 11.47 6.82 -2.41
N THR A 166 11.77 5.76 -3.18
CA THR A 166 10.76 4.77 -3.59
C THR A 166 10.46 3.76 -2.47
N ASP A 167 9.32 3.08 -2.53
CA ASP A 167 9.03 1.95 -1.64
C ASP A 167 9.86 0.70 -2.01
N PHE A 168 9.96 -0.25 -1.08
CA PHE A 168 10.81 -1.45 -1.26
C PHE A 168 10.39 -2.35 -2.42
N ARG A 169 9.09 -2.41 -2.78
CA ARG A 169 8.65 -3.22 -3.90
C ARG A 169 9.10 -2.59 -5.22
N THR A 170 8.90 -1.28 -5.36
CA THR A 170 9.39 -0.52 -6.52
C THR A 170 10.91 -0.61 -6.63
N ALA A 171 11.64 -0.50 -5.53
CA ALA A 171 13.09 -0.65 -5.51
C ALA A 171 13.55 -2.05 -5.96
N PHE A 172 12.85 -3.11 -5.52
CA PHE A 172 13.10 -4.48 -5.96
C PHE A 172 12.86 -4.66 -7.46
N ASP A 173 11.73 -4.16 -7.99
CA ASP A 173 11.38 -4.28 -9.40
C ASP A 173 12.40 -3.54 -10.29
N LEU A 174 12.89 -2.37 -9.84
CA LEU A 174 13.98 -1.65 -10.51
C LEU A 174 15.32 -2.39 -10.45
N GLY A 175 15.62 -3.07 -9.34
CA GLY A 175 16.79 -3.94 -9.20
C GLY A 175 16.81 -5.06 -10.23
N CYS A 176 15.68 -5.76 -10.41
CA CYS A 176 15.55 -6.82 -11.41
C CYS A 176 15.63 -6.25 -12.83
N THR A 177 14.94 -5.13 -13.08
CA THR A 177 14.96 -4.43 -14.38
C THR A 177 16.38 -4.01 -14.78
N ALA A 178 17.23 -3.64 -13.82
CA ALA A 178 18.62 -3.29 -14.09
C ALA A 178 19.42 -4.50 -14.60
N LEU A 179 19.15 -5.72 -14.13
CA LEU A 179 19.79 -6.93 -14.65
C LEU A 179 19.38 -7.16 -16.12
N ASP A 180 18.09 -7.07 -16.41
CA ASP A 180 17.57 -7.20 -17.78
C ASP A 180 18.19 -6.18 -18.73
N LEU A 181 18.19 -4.89 -18.35
CA LEU A 181 18.72 -3.80 -19.18
C LEU A 181 20.22 -3.92 -19.44
N ASN A 182 20.97 -4.52 -18.51
CA ASN A 182 22.40 -4.76 -18.66
C ASN A 182 22.73 -6.12 -19.29
N ASN A 183 21.71 -6.89 -19.71
CA ASN A 183 21.85 -8.25 -20.24
C ASN A 183 22.65 -9.16 -19.29
N LEU A 184 22.39 -9.04 -18.00
CA LEU A 184 22.95 -9.92 -16.97
C LEU A 184 22.01 -11.10 -16.73
N PRO A 185 22.56 -12.28 -16.41
CA PRO A 185 21.73 -13.42 -16.00
C PRO A 185 21.06 -13.14 -14.64
N ASP A 186 20.18 -14.04 -14.23
CA ASP A 186 19.62 -14.10 -12.88
C ASP A 186 18.61 -13.00 -12.51
N ALA A 187 18.01 -12.30 -13.48
CA ALA A 187 16.98 -11.29 -13.22
C ALA A 187 15.74 -11.85 -12.50
N ASP A 188 15.50 -13.16 -12.61
CA ASP A 188 14.42 -13.92 -11.96
C ASP A 188 14.83 -14.57 -10.63
N VAL A 189 16.11 -14.49 -10.24
CA VAL A 189 16.63 -15.13 -9.04
C VAL A 189 16.26 -14.38 -7.75
N PRO A 190 16.40 -13.04 -7.66
CA PRO A 190 15.89 -12.28 -6.52
C PRO A 190 14.39 -12.45 -6.36
N ILE A 191 13.94 -12.68 -5.13
CA ILE A 191 12.54 -12.86 -4.77
C ILE A 191 12.18 -11.85 -3.69
N PHE A 192 11.16 -11.05 -3.96
CA PHE A 192 10.56 -10.16 -2.97
C PHE A 192 9.49 -10.90 -2.17
N MET A 193 9.64 -10.90 -0.86
CA MET A 193 8.76 -11.55 0.09
C MET A 193 8.16 -10.49 1.02
N THR A 194 6.84 -10.48 1.11
CA THR A 194 6.11 -9.62 2.05
C THR A 194 5.81 -10.37 3.35
N GLY A 195 5.82 -9.59 4.42
CA GLY A 195 5.48 -10.04 5.75
C GLY A 195 4.12 -10.75 5.76
N SER A 196 3.97 -11.87 6.46
CA SER A 196 2.65 -12.52 6.55
C SER A 196 1.60 -11.61 7.19
N HIS A 197 2.04 -10.73 8.10
CA HIS A 197 1.21 -9.66 8.67
C HIS A 197 0.86 -8.54 7.67
N LEU A 198 1.54 -8.50 6.52
CA LEU A 198 1.25 -7.61 5.40
C LEU A 198 0.46 -8.29 4.27
N LYS A 199 0.26 -9.62 4.31
CA LYS A 199 -0.56 -10.33 3.33
C LYS A 199 -2.06 -10.07 3.58
N PRO A 200 -2.82 -9.58 2.58
CA PRO A 200 -4.27 -9.66 2.59
C PRO A 200 -4.72 -11.13 2.51
N THR A 201 -5.81 -11.45 3.22
CA THR A 201 -6.47 -12.78 3.25
C THR A 201 -6.74 -13.34 1.83
N ASP A 202 -6.50 -14.64 1.65
CA ASP A 202 -6.38 -15.38 0.38
C ASP A 202 -7.57 -15.32 -0.60
N LEU A 203 -7.18 -15.39 -1.88
CA LEU A 203 -7.98 -15.41 -3.11
C LEU A 203 -8.66 -16.78 -3.34
N HIS A 204 -10.00 -16.82 -3.29
CA HIS A 204 -10.78 -17.79 -4.05
C HIS A 204 -11.47 -17.10 -5.25
N ASP A 205 -11.46 -17.81 -6.39
CA ASP A 205 -12.20 -17.60 -7.65
C ASP A 205 -11.58 -16.76 -8.79
N SER A 206 -10.61 -17.37 -9.50
CA SER A 206 -9.92 -16.85 -10.69
C SER A 206 -10.73 -16.85 -12.00
N ALA A 207 -12.07 -16.85 -11.96
CA ALA A 207 -12.87 -16.79 -13.19
C ALA A 207 -12.95 -15.37 -13.80
N TYR A 208 -12.69 -14.34 -12.98
CA TYR A 208 -12.92 -12.95 -13.38
C TYR A 208 -11.66 -12.19 -13.76
N ILE A 209 -10.46 -12.69 -13.43
CA ILE A 209 -9.20 -11.94 -13.61
C ILE A 209 -9.03 -11.47 -15.06
N ALA A 210 -9.18 -12.37 -16.03
CA ALA A 210 -9.04 -12.01 -17.45
C ALA A 210 -10.06 -10.95 -17.90
N GLU A 211 -11.29 -11.01 -17.39
CA GLU A 211 -12.32 -10.01 -17.71
C GLU A 211 -12.06 -8.68 -16.98
N ILE A 212 -11.55 -8.72 -15.74
CA ILE A 212 -11.11 -7.54 -14.98
C ILE A 212 -9.98 -6.83 -15.72
N GLU A 213 -8.92 -7.57 -16.10
CA GLU A 213 -7.79 -7.02 -16.86
C GLU A 213 -8.26 -6.38 -18.16
N LYS A 214 -9.17 -7.04 -18.88
CA LYS A 214 -9.77 -6.52 -20.11
C LYS A 214 -10.58 -5.24 -19.89
N VAL A 215 -11.48 -5.23 -18.91
CA VAL A 215 -12.29 -4.03 -18.58
C VAL A 215 -11.39 -2.89 -18.12
N LEU A 216 -10.41 -3.16 -17.26
CA LEU A 216 -9.47 -2.15 -16.78
C LEU A 216 -8.56 -1.63 -17.90
N TYR A 217 -8.10 -2.50 -18.79
CA TYR A 217 -7.37 -2.07 -19.99
C TYR A 217 -8.20 -1.13 -20.84
N SER A 218 -9.45 -1.47 -21.13
CA SER A 218 -10.35 -0.60 -21.88
C SER A 218 -10.65 0.71 -21.13
N TYR A 219 -10.91 0.65 -19.84
CA TYR A 219 -11.17 1.82 -18.99
C TYR A 219 -9.98 2.77 -18.94
N ILE A 220 -8.76 2.28 -18.64
CA ILE A 220 -7.56 3.11 -18.52
C ILE A 220 -7.21 3.73 -19.89
N ASN A 221 -7.35 2.98 -20.97
CA ASN A 221 -7.08 3.46 -22.33
C ASN A 221 -8.20 4.32 -22.94
N THR A 222 -9.34 4.46 -22.26
CA THR A 222 -10.41 5.37 -22.70
C THR A 222 -10.15 6.78 -22.18
N PRO A 223 -10.35 7.83 -23.01
CA PRO A 223 -10.29 9.22 -22.56
C PRO A 223 -11.18 9.47 -21.35
N PHE A 224 -10.74 10.32 -20.42
CA PHE A 224 -11.42 10.53 -19.14
C PHE A 224 -12.92 10.86 -19.28
N SER A 225 -13.30 11.63 -20.31
CA SER A 225 -14.69 12.02 -20.61
C SER A 225 -15.60 10.87 -21.04
N GLU A 226 -15.04 9.70 -21.37
CA GLU A 226 -15.78 8.52 -21.86
C GLU A 226 -15.66 7.32 -20.92
N ARG A 227 -14.88 7.44 -19.84
CA ARG A 227 -14.62 6.34 -18.88
C ARG A 227 -15.86 5.89 -18.11
N TRP A 228 -16.85 6.76 -17.98
CA TRP A 228 -18.14 6.44 -17.35
C TRP A 228 -18.84 5.24 -17.99
N ARG A 229 -18.52 4.89 -19.25
CA ARG A 229 -19.07 3.72 -19.95
C ARG A 229 -18.72 2.37 -19.30
N TYR A 230 -17.65 2.34 -18.51
CA TYR A 230 -17.19 1.13 -17.83
C TYR A 230 -17.54 1.13 -16.35
N THR A 231 -18.25 2.14 -15.86
CA THR A 231 -18.59 2.25 -14.44
C THR A 231 -19.98 1.74 -14.15
N THR A 232 -20.23 1.38 -12.89
CA THR A 232 -21.56 0.96 -12.40
C THR A 232 -22.62 2.03 -12.58
N THR A 233 -22.23 3.31 -12.49
CA THR A 233 -23.14 4.46 -12.46
C THR A 233 -23.39 5.04 -13.86
N GLY A 234 -22.57 4.69 -14.85
CA GLY A 234 -22.78 5.05 -16.25
C GLY A 234 -22.73 6.56 -16.50
N GLU A 235 -23.50 7.03 -17.49
CA GLU A 235 -23.46 8.39 -18.03
C GLU A 235 -23.64 9.50 -16.98
N LEU A 236 -24.29 9.17 -15.86
CA LEU A 236 -24.46 10.06 -14.72
C LEU A 236 -23.14 10.57 -14.13
N LEU A 237 -22.03 9.86 -14.34
CA LEU A 237 -20.69 10.29 -13.93
C LEU A 237 -19.98 11.22 -14.91
N ARG A 238 -20.50 11.40 -16.13
CA ARG A 238 -19.79 12.10 -17.19
C ARG A 238 -19.30 13.48 -16.78
N ALA A 239 -20.21 14.34 -16.32
CA ALA A 239 -19.87 15.71 -15.91
C ALA A 239 -18.88 15.74 -14.73
N VAL A 240 -19.03 14.80 -13.79
CA VAL A 240 -18.18 14.71 -12.60
C VAL A 240 -16.77 14.23 -12.97
N MET A 241 -16.65 13.22 -13.83
CA MET A 241 -15.36 12.71 -14.31
C MET A 241 -14.64 13.74 -15.18
N GLU A 242 -15.34 14.44 -16.06
CA GLU A 242 -14.77 15.55 -16.85
C GLU A 242 -14.17 16.62 -15.94
N LYS A 243 -14.88 17.00 -14.88
CA LYS A 243 -14.40 17.96 -13.88
C LYS A 243 -13.23 17.41 -13.07
N HIS A 244 -13.32 16.18 -12.56
CA HIS A 244 -12.29 15.55 -11.73
C HIS A 244 -10.97 15.37 -12.49
N TYR A 245 -11.04 14.99 -13.77
CA TYR A 245 -9.86 14.79 -14.61
C TYR A 245 -9.45 16.03 -15.42
N ALA A 246 -10.10 17.19 -15.21
CA ALA A 246 -9.78 18.41 -15.93
C ALA A 246 -8.30 18.79 -15.77
N GLY A 247 -7.61 19.05 -16.88
CA GLY A 247 -6.19 19.38 -16.90
C GLY A 247 -5.24 18.17 -16.78
N ASN A 248 -5.76 16.95 -16.55
CA ASN A 248 -4.94 15.75 -16.54
C ASN A 248 -4.71 15.22 -17.96
N MET A 249 -3.48 14.79 -18.23
CA MET A 249 -3.10 14.21 -19.51
C MET A 249 -3.42 12.72 -19.52
N HIS A 250 -4.27 12.28 -20.45
CA HIS A 250 -4.57 10.87 -20.63
C HIS A 250 -3.35 10.16 -21.22
N ARG A 251 -2.93 9.04 -20.60
CA ARG A 251 -1.83 8.19 -21.06
C ARG A 251 -2.36 6.80 -21.35
N LEU A 252 -2.01 6.30 -22.53
CA LEU A 252 -2.30 4.92 -22.91
C LEU A 252 -1.31 3.98 -22.24
N VAL A 253 -1.79 2.77 -21.97
CA VAL A 253 -1.04 1.72 -21.31
C VAL A 253 -1.07 0.44 -22.16
N PRO A 254 0.06 -0.25 -22.32
CA PRO A 254 0.16 -1.39 -23.24
C PRO A 254 -0.52 -2.65 -22.70
N LYS A 255 -0.60 -2.79 -21.38
CA LYS A 255 -1.20 -3.93 -20.68
C LYS A 255 -1.69 -3.48 -19.31
N VAL A 256 -2.67 -4.20 -18.76
CA VAL A 256 -3.05 -4.18 -17.35
C VAL A 256 -2.95 -5.60 -16.82
N SER A 257 -2.27 -5.80 -15.70
CA SER A 257 -2.22 -7.08 -14.98
C SER A 257 -2.74 -6.90 -13.56
N VAL A 258 -3.58 -7.83 -13.11
CA VAL A 258 -4.06 -7.87 -11.72
C VAL A 258 -2.95 -8.44 -10.83
N ILE A 259 -2.49 -7.65 -9.86
CA ILE A 259 -1.51 -8.04 -8.84
C ILE A 259 -2.18 -8.83 -7.73
N SER A 260 -3.31 -8.32 -7.23
CA SER A 260 -4.11 -8.97 -6.19
C SER A 260 -5.56 -8.55 -6.30
N MET A 261 -6.47 -9.37 -5.79
CA MET A 261 -7.87 -8.99 -5.61
C MET A 261 -8.41 -9.55 -4.30
N LYS A 262 -9.33 -8.83 -3.67
CA LYS A 262 -9.99 -9.25 -2.45
C LYS A 262 -11.47 -8.93 -2.57
N GLN A 263 -12.32 -9.94 -2.35
CA GLN A 263 -13.74 -9.69 -2.20
C GLN A 263 -13.96 -8.96 -0.88
N ILE A 264 -14.70 -7.87 -0.94
CA ILE A 264 -14.95 -6.96 0.19
C ILE A 264 -16.42 -6.90 0.55
N ALA A 265 -17.31 -7.22 -0.39
CA ALA A 265 -18.74 -7.47 -0.16
C ALA A 265 -19.30 -8.36 -1.29
N ASP A 266 -20.58 -8.75 -1.19
CA ASP A 266 -21.26 -9.46 -2.28
C ASP A 266 -21.18 -8.64 -3.59
N GLU A 267 -20.80 -9.26 -4.70
CA GLU A 267 -20.49 -8.61 -5.99
C GLU A 267 -19.32 -7.58 -5.98
N HIS A 268 -18.70 -7.21 -4.85
CA HIS A 268 -17.72 -6.11 -4.78
C HIS A 268 -16.31 -6.58 -4.44
N TRP A 269 -15.33 -6.00 -5.14
CA TRP A 269 -13.93 -6.43 -5.11
C TRP A 269 -12.99 -5.23 -5.09
N VAL A 270 -11.91 -5.31 -4.32
CA VAL A 270 -10.75 -4.42 -4.46
C VAL A 270 -9.69 -5.16 -5.24
N VAL A 271 -9.09 -4.48 -6.21
CA VAL A 271 -8.14 -5.04 -7.18
C VAL A 271 -6.91 -4.13 -7.24
N ALA A 272 -5.74 -4.67 -6.93
CA ALA A 272 -4.46 -4.01 -7.18
C ALA A 272 -3.98 -4.34 -8.60
N VAL A 273 -3.49 -3.34 -9.33
CA VAL A 273 -2.97 -3.50 -10.70
C VAL A 273 -1.59 -2.86 -10.88
N ASP A 274 -0.83 -3.41 -11.82
CA ASP A 274 0.56 -3.04 -12.15
C ASP A 274 0.75 -1.66 -12.77
N VAL A 275 -0.28 -1.09 -13.39
CA VAL A 275 -0.11 0.09 -14.25
C VAL A 275 -0.25 1.44 -13.56
N VAL A 276 -1.01 1.49 -12.47
CA VAL A 276 -1.40 2.74 -11.81
C VAL A 276 -0.97 2.83 -10.36
N SER A 277 -0.22 1.85 -9.83
CA SER A 277 0.16 1.75 -8.41
C SER A 277 -0.99 2.16 -7.48
N SER A 278 -2.21 1.72 -7.80
CA SER A 278 -3.45 2.17 -7.19
C SER A 278 -4.41 1.00 -7.01
N LEU A 279 -5.13 0.99 -5.89
CA LEU A 279 -6.25 0.09 -5.65
C LEU A 279 -7.45 0.54 -6.49
N MET A 280 -8.04 -0.39 -7.23
CA MET A 280 -9.25 -0.19 -8.00
C MET A 280 -10.40 -0.97 -7.41
N TYR A 281 -11.57 -0.34 -7.35
CA TYR A 281 -12.78 -0.98 -6.86
C TYR A 281 -13.62 -1.44 -8.05
N MET A 282 -14.10 -2.68 -7.97
CA MET A 282 -14.76 -3.38 -9.06
C MET A 282 -16.05 -4.01 -8.57
N ARG A 283 -17.10 -3.90 -9.37
CA ARG A 283 -18.33 -4.67 -9.20
C ARG A 283 -18.41 -5.78 -10.24
N ILE A 284 -18.67 -6.99 -9.77
CA ILE A 284 -18.75 -8.22 -10.56
C ILE A 284 -20.12 -8.84 -10.32
N LYS A 285 -21.02 -8.72 -11.30
CA LYS A 285 -22.40 -9.22 -11.22
C LYS A 285 -22.75 -9.97 -12.48
N ASN A 286 -23.22 -11.22 -12.38
CA ASN A 286 -23.65 -12.03 -13.53
C ASN A 286 -22.60 -12.08 -14.66
N ARG A 287 -21.31 -12.19 -14.32
CA ARG A 287 -20.15 -12.14 -15.23
C ARG A 287 -19.92 -10.79 -15.94
N SER A 288 -20.69 -9.76 -15.61
CA SER A 288 -20.40 -8.38 -15.98
C SER A 288 -19.44 -7.77 -14.98
N VAL A 289 -18.42 -7.08 -15.46
CA VAL A 289 -17.39 -6.41 -14.67
C VAL A 289 -17.49 -4.91 -14.93
N SER A 290 -17.51 -4.11 -13.86
CA SER A 290 -17.60 -2.65 -13.95
C SER A 290 -16.73 -1.98 -12.89
N VAL A 291 -16.20 -0.82 -13.21
CA VAL A 291 -15.36 -0.02 -12.32
C VAL A 291 -16.25 0.79 -11.39
N GLU A 292 -16.00 0.69 -10.08
CA GLU A 292 -16.58 1.59 -9.10
C GLU A 292 -15.67 2.81 -8.97
N TRP A 293 -15.84 3.74 -9.91
CA TRP A 293 -15.00 4.93 -9.99
C TRP A 293 -15.11 5.77 -8.74
N GLU A 294 -16.33 5.96 -8.26
CA GLU A 294 -16.66 6.70 -7.05
C GLU A 294 -15.95 6.12 -5.84
N ALA A 295 -15.74 4.80 -5.79
CA ALA A 295 -14.98 4.09 -4.76
C ALA A 295 -13.45 4.17 -4.98
N SER A 296 -13.00 4.47 -6.21
CA SER A 296 -11.58 4.61 -6.56
C SER A 296 -11.01 6.03 -6.37
N VAL A 297 -11.81 7.10 -6.38
CA VAL A 297 -11.31 8.51 -6.37
C VAL A 297 -11.23 9.24 -5.02
N GLY A 298 -11.39 8.53 -3.91
CA GLY A 298 -11.29 9.07 -2.55
C GLY A 298 -12.63 9.46 -1.88
N LEU A 299 -12.53 9.70 -0.56
CA LEU A 299 -13.64 9.81 0.39
C LEU A 299 -14.62 10.96 0.07
N TRP A 300 -14.09 12.08 -0.41
CA TRP A 300 -14.84 13.31 -0.64
C TRP A 300 -14.25 14.07 -1.83
N SER A 301 -15.09 14.71 -2.65
CA SER A 301 -14.63 15.56 -3.76
C SER A 301 -13.91 16.84 -3.28
N VAL A 302 -14.15 17.26 -2.04
CA VAL A 302 -13.45 18.34 -1.33
C VAL A 302 -13.19 17.86 0.11
N PRO A 303 -12.02 18.11 0.73
CA PRO A 303 -11.77 17.67 2.10
C PRO A 303 -12.88 18.11 3.07
N VAL A 304 -13.35 17.21 3.94
CA VAL A 304 -14.49 17.47 4.87
C VAL A 304 -14.30 18.74 5.69
N LYS A 305 -13.08 18.95 6.22
CA LYS A 305 -12.74 20.16 6.98
C LYS A 305 -12.86 21.43 6.13
N THR A 306 -12.50 21.36 4.85
CA THR A 306 -12.62 22.48 3.91
C THR A 306 -14.08 22.77 3.59
N TYR A 307 -14.89 21.73 3.34
CA TYR A 307 -16.33 21.89 3.14
C TYR A 307 -17.02 22.49 4.36
N LEU A 308 -16.73 21.98 5.56
CA LEU A 308 -17.30 22.52 6.78
C LEU A 308 -16.90 23.98 7.02
N ALA A 309 -15.68 24.38 6.68
CA ALA A 309 -15.21 25.74 6.88
C ALA A 309 -15.72 26.74 5.83
N LEU A 310 -15.86 26.32 4.56
CA LEU A 310 -16.07 27.22 3.43
C LEU A 310 -17.38 26.99 2.66
N GLY A 311 -18.05 25.87 2.91
CA GLY A 311 -19.19 25.42 2.13
C GLY A 311 -18.82 25.01 0.71
N SER A 312 -19.86 24.75 -0.10
CA SER A 312 -19.72 24.54 -1.54
C SER A 312 -20.95 25.06 -2.27
N ARG A 313 -20.73 25.78 -3.37
CA ARG A 313 -21.80 26.23 -4.26
C ARG A 313 -22.24 25.16 -5.25
N GLU A 314 -21.47 24.10 -5.36
CA GLU A 314 -21.72 22.96 -6.24
C GLU A 314 -21.99 21.71 -5.40
N PRO A 315 -22.85 20.80 -5.85
CA PRO A 315 -23.03 19.51 -5.20
C PRO A 315 -21.70 18.75 -5.05
N LEU A 316 -21.54 18.06 -3.93
CA LEU A 316 -20.36 17.32 -3.54
C LEU A 316 -20.61 15.83 -3.53
N LEU A 317 -19.58 15.06 -3.90
CA LEU A 317 -19.56 13.63 -3.68
C LEU A 317 -19.07 13.35 -2.27
N ALA A 318 -19.87 12.64 -1.48
CA ALA A 318 -19.59 12.29 -0.10
C ALA A 318 -19.71 10.78 0.10
N ARG A 319 -18.61 10.16 0.54
CA ARG A 319 -18.63 8.80 1.08
C ARG A 319 -18.80 8.88 2.59
N VAL A 320 -19.89 8.30 3.06
CA VAL A 320 -20.33 8.41 4.44
C VAL A 320 -20.90 7.09 4.90
N ASN A 321 -20.77 6.85 6.19
CA ASN A 321 -21.64 5.92 6.88
C ASN A 321 -22.93 6.68 7.20
N ALA A 322 -24.06 6.16 6.75
CA ALA A 322 -25.36 6.79 6.87
C ALA A 322 -26.29 5.96 7.74
N GLU A 323 -27.06 6.62 8.59
CA GLU A 323 -28.07 6.01 9.44
C GLU A 323 -29.31 6.92 9.50
N LEU A 324 -30.52 6.35 9.53
CA LEU A 324 -31.72 7.15 9.76
C LEU A 324 -31.66 7.80 11.14
N ASP A 325 -31.87 9.10 11.19
CA ASP A 325 -31.91 9.85 12.44
C ASP A 325 -33.32 10.38 12.70
N THR A 326 -33.62 10.60 13.97
CA THR A 326 -34.84 11.23 14.47
C THR A 326 -34.61 12.65 14.96
N TYR A 327 -33.35 13.07 15.07
CA TYR A 327 -32.96 14.41 15.48
C TYR A 327 -32.92 15.37 14.29
N TYR A 328 -33.51 16.56 14.47
CA TYR A 328 -33.61 17.61 13.46
C TYR A 328 -33.03 18.91 14.02
N ASN A 329 -32.00 19.42 13.35
CA ASN A 329 -31.26 20.62 13.77
C ASN A 329 -31.83 21.90 13.15
N PHE A 330 -31.75 22.98 13.92
CA PHE A 330 -31.96 24.37 13.50
C PHE A 330 -33.10 24.57 12.49
N GLU A 331 -32.77 24.86 11.24
CA GLU A 331 -33.70 25.20 10.15
C GLU A 331 -34.64 24.04 9.79
N PHE A 332 -34.28 22.80 10.14
CA PHE A 332 -35.11 21.62 9.92
C PHE A 332 -35.90 21.17 11.15
N ALA A 333 -35.79 21.87 12.30
CA ALA A 333 -36.37 21.45 13.57
C ALA A 333 -37.91 21.28 13.55
N ASN A 334 -38.62 21.87 12.60
CA ASN A 334 -40.08 21.73 12.43
C ASN A 334 -40.47 21.14 11.05
N GLU A 335 -39.50 20.61 10.31
CA GLU A 335 -39.67 20.18 8.93
C GLU A 335 -39.77 18.64 8.80
N GLN A 336 -40.06 17.92 9.89
CA GLN A 336 -40.11 16.44 9.90
C GLN A 336 -41.15 15.86 8.93
N HIS A 337 -42.21 16.62 8.68
CA HIS A 337 -43.26 16.27 7.74
C HIS A 337 -42.78 16.30 6.28
N ARG A 338 -41.73 17.08 5.99
CA ARG A 338 -41.19 17.29 4.65
C ARG A 338 -39.85 16.61 4.43
N PHE A 339 -38.99 16.52 5.45
CA PHE A 339 -37.67 15.93 5.35
C PHE A 339 -37.50 14.73 6.28
N GLN A 340 -36.71 13.76 5.83
CA GLN A 340 -36.16 12.69 6.65
C GLN A 340 -34.72 13.07 7.04
N SER A 341 -34.42 13.03 8.34
CA SER A 341 -33.08 13.23 8.86
C SER A 341 -32.25 11.95 8.70
N VAL A 342 -30.97 12.11 8.34
CA VAL A 342 -30.00 11.05 8.13
C VAL A 342 -28.67 11.50 8.72
N SER A 343 -28.15 10.76 9.68
CA SER A 343 -26.79 10.98 10.20
C SER A 343 -25.79 10.55 9.12
N LEU A 344 -24.82 11.41 8.81
CA LEU A 344 -23.78 11.14 7.80
C LEU A 344 -22.39 11.28 8.44
N CYS A 345 -21.72 10.16 8.68
CA CYS A 345 -20.39 10.12 9.28
C CYS A 345 -19.30 9.83 8.24
N ALA A 346 -18.28 10.68 8.15
CA ALA A 346 -17.05 10.30 7.46
C ALA A 346 -16.25 9.33 8.35
N VAL A 347 -15.59 8.33 7.76
CA VAL A 347 -14.89 7.24 8.46
C VAL A 347 -13.93 7.66 9.59
N SER A 348 -13.39 8.87 9.55
CA SER A 348 -12.59 9.44 10.64
C SER A 348 -12.85 10.95 10.80
N GLY A 349 -14.06 11.39 10.49
CA GLY A 349 -14.41 12.81 10.37
C GLY A 349 -15.66 13.20 11.16
N PRO A 350 -15.96 14.51 11.20
CA PRO A 350 -17.15 15.02 11.88
C PRO A 350 -18.43 14.49 11.22
N MET A 351 -19.43 14.22 12.06
CA MET A 351 -20.79 13.88 11.64
C MET A 351 -21.46 15.11 11.01
N LEU A 352 -22.20 14.88 9.93
CA LEU A 352 -23.10 15.85 9.32
C LEU A 352 -24.54 15.38 9.50
N HIS A 353 -25.45 16.34 9.58
CA HIS A 353 -26.88 16.10 9.70
C HIS A 353 -27.50 16.25 8.32
N GLY A 354 -27.53 15.16 7.56
CA GLY A 354 -28.10 15.14 6.22
C GLY A 354 -29.63 15.14 6.23
N TYR A 355 -30.23 15.75 5.22
CA TYR A 355 -31.69 15.75 5.05
C TYR A 355 -32.08 15.35 3.63
N VAL A 356 -33.12 14.53 3.51
CA VAL A 356 -33.71 14.17 2.20
C VAL A 356 -35.20 14.47 2.19
N GLU A 357 -35.71 15.04 1.10
CA GLU A 357 -37.13 15.38 0.97
C GLU A 357 -37.98 14.12 0.84
N ARG A 358 -38.97 13.95 1.74
CA ARG A 358 -39.90 12.83 1.76
C ARG A 358 -40.71 12.79 0.46
N GLY A 359 -40.95 11.59 -0.04
CA GLY A 359 -41.67 11.38 -1.31
C GLY A 359 -40.85 11.67 -2.57
N SER A 360 -39.58 12.08 -2.43
CA SER A 360 -38.65 12.10 -3.56
C SER A 360 -38.17 10.68 -3.90
N LYS A 361 -37.72 10.47 -5.14
CA LYS A 361 -37.10 9.20 -5.54
C LYS A 361 -35.87 8.84 -4.69
N VAL A 362 -35.10 9.85 -4.30
CA VAL A 362 -33.90 9.70 -3.46
C VAL A 362 -34.27 9.22 -2.06
N TYR A 363 -35.39 9.73 -1.52
CA TYR A 363 -35.93 9.27 -0.24
C TYR A 363 -36.33 7.79 -0.32
N GLU A 364 -37.06 7.37 -1.36
CA GLU A 364 -37.44 5.96 -1.54
C GLU A 364 -36.19 5.06 -1.61
N GLU A 365 -35.18 5.47 -2.39
CA GLU A 365 -33.91 4.74 -2.49
C GLU A 365 -33.15 4.67 -1.16
N LEU A 366 -33.12 5.76 -0.38
CA LEU A 366 -32.46 5.77 0.93
C LEU A 366 -33.21 4.92 1.96
N ILE A 367 -34.54 4.96 1.98
CA ILE A 367 -35.34 4.14 2.90
C ILE A 367 -35.18 2.66 2.57
N ASP A 368 -35.11 2.28 1.28
CA ASP A 368 -34.83 0.91 0.88
C ASP A 368 -33.49 0.39 1.43
N ILE A 369 -32.50 1.27 1.62
CA ILE A 369 -31.18 0.92 2.16
C ILE A 369 -31.19 0.94 3.69
N LEU A 370 -31.69 2.00 4.31
CA LEU A 370 -31.49 2.31 5.73
C LEU A 370 -32.64 1.88 6.66
N SER A 371 -33.73 1.32 6.10
CA SER A 371 -34.91 0.92 6.90
C SER A 371 -34.69 -0.27 7.83
N ASP A 372 -33.56 -0.97 7.70
CA ASP A 372 -33.17 -2.02 8.63
C ASP A 372 -32.69 -1.49 10.00
N GLY A 373 -32.52 -0.16 10.12
CA GLY A 373 -32.12 0.52 11.34
C GLY A 373 -30.63 0.42 11.66
N ASN A 374 -29.80 -0.05 10.72
CA ASN A 374 -28.35 -0.10 10.88
C ASN A 374 -27.66 1.06 10.15
N GLU A 375 -26.39 1.27 10.48
CA GLU A 375 -25.51 2.16 9.73
C GLU A 375 -25.06 1.47 8.43
N HIS A 376 -25.13 2.20 7.30
CA HIS A 376 -24.68 1.70 5.99
C HIS A 376 -23.67 2.64 5.36
N ALA A 377 -22.57 2.07 4.88
CA ALA A 377 -21.60 2.79 4.07
C ALA A 377 -22.22 3.10 2.69
N ILE A 378 -22.55 4.35 2.38
CA ILE A 378 -23.11 4.76 1.08
C ILE A 378 -22.36 5.93 0.44
N THR A 379 -22.47 6.06 -0.88
CA THR A 379 -21.97 7.23 -1.62
C THR A 379 -23.13 8.12 -2.03
N LEU A 380 -23.07 9.37 -1.61
CA LEU A 380 -24.10 10.37 -1.84
C LEU A 380 -23.58 11.54 -2.65
N GLU A 381 -24.48 12.16 -3.42
CA GLU A 381 -24.33 13.54 -3.83
C GLU A 381 -25.06 14.43 -2.81
N ILE A 382 -24.34 15.35 -2.18
CA ILE A 382 -24.90 16.26 -1.18
C ILE A 382 -24.74 17.71 -1.60
N GLU A 383 -25.67 18.56 -1.22
CA GLU A 383 -25.69 19.98 -1.56
C GLU A 383 -25.91 20.81 -0.30
N GLN A 384 -25.14 21.88 -0.13
CA GLN A 384 -25.38 22.83 0.94
C GLN A 384 -26.70 23.56 0.68
N ALA A 385 -27.63 23.49 1.62
CA ALA A 385 -28.95 24.12 1.48
C ALA A 385 -29.19 25.31 2.42
N THR A 386 -28.31 25.47 3.41
CA THR A 386 -28.43 26.47 4.47
C THR A 386 -27.10 27.20 4.63
N ASP A 387 -27.07 28.29 5.41
CA ASP A 387 -25.81 28.96 5.76
C ASP A 387 -24.91 28.06 6.64
N HIS A 388 -25.48 26.99 7.21
CA HIS A 388 -24.78 25.99 7.98
C HIS A 388 -24.33 24.80 7.10
N THR A 389 -23.03 24.56 7.07
CA THR A 389 -22.40 23.54 6.21
C THR A 389 -22.58 22.11 6.73
N ASP A 390 -22.91 21.94 8.01
CA ASP A 390 -23.14 20.64 8.65
C ASP A 390 -24.56 20.08 8.41
N MET A 391 -25.42 20.80 7.68
CA MET A 391 -26.80 20.41 7.38
C MET A 391 -27.09 20.31 5.87
N PRO A 392 -26.40 19.43 5.12
CA PRO A 392 -26.59 19.33 3.68
C PRO A 392 -27.89 18.59 3.29
N LEU A 393 -28.41 18.90 2.10
CA LEU A 393 -29.43 18.10 1.43
C LEU A 393 -28.79 16.94 0.67
N ILE A 394 -29.39 15.76 0.77
CA ILE A 394 -29.02 14.59 -0.01
C ILE A 394 -29.76 14.66 -1.34
N LYS A 395 -29.01 14.85 -2.43
CA LYS A 395 -29.56 15.05 -3.77
C LYS A 395 -29.67 13.76 -4.55
N ARG A 396 -28.75 12.82 -4.36
CA ARG A 396 -28.70 11.54 -5.09
C ARG A 396 -28.02 10.46 -4.27
N VAL A 397 -28.52 9.23 -4.38
CA VAL A 397 -27.76 8.03 -4.00
C VAL A 397 -26.98 7.60 -5.24
N LEU A 398 -25.66 7.60 -5.14
CA LEU A 398 -24.80 7.24 -6.27
C LEU A 398 -24.33 5.80 -6.18
N SER A 399 -24.09 5.32 -4.96
CA SER A 399 -23.83 3.92 -4.69
C SER A 399 -24.43 3.51 -3.34
N ARG A 400 -24.98 2.30 -3.31
CA ARG A 400 -25.52 1.65 -2.10
C ARG A 400 -24.42 1.11 -1.18
N THR A 401 -23.17 1.12 -1.64
CA THR A 401 -22.02 0.71 -0.86
C THR A 401 -20.84 1.62 -1.16
N TRP A 402 -19.91 1.72 -0.22
CA TRP A 402 -18.52 2.03 -0.51
C TRP A 402 -17.65 1.30 0.48
N ILE A 403 -16.44 0.94 0.06
CA ILE A 403 -15.51 0.25 0.93
C ILE A 403 -14.48 1.24 1.44
N CYS A 404 -14.43 1.38 2.75
CA CYS A 404 -13.26 1.91 3.42
C CYS A 404 -12.40 0.76 3.90
N SER A 405 -11.15 0.67 3.45
CA SER A 405 -10.15 -0.14 4.14
C SER A 405 -9.75 0.58 5.43
N GLN A 406 -10.59 0.51 6.46
CA GLN A 406 -10.13 0.75 7.83
C GLN A 406 -9.26 -0.45 8.25
N PRO A 407 -8.08 -0.24 8.89
CA PRO A 407 -7.39 -1.32 9.58
C PRO A 407 -8.36 -1.88 10.62
N GLN A 408 -8.70 -3.17 10.53
CA GLN A 408 -9.70 -3.74 11.42
C GLN A 408 -9.26 -3.61 12.89
N ASP A 409 -10.07 -2.90 13.66
CA ASP A 409 -10.23 -3.09 15.09
C ASP A 409 -10.51 -4.57 15.35
N THR A 410 -9.54 -5.29 15.90
CA THR A 410 -9.80 -6.54 16.60
C THR A 410 -10.53 -6.21 17.91
N LYS A 411 -11.85 -6.00 17.82
CA LYS A 411 -12.75 -6.09 18.96
C LYS A 411 -13.37 -7.49 18.99
N ASN A 412 -12.95 -8.23 20.01
CA ASN A 412 -13.64 -9.30 20.74
C ASN A 412 -14.20 -10.51 19.97
N ALA A 413 -13.60 -11.67 20.23
CA ALA A 413 -14.27 -12.76 20.98
C ALA A 413 -13.21 -13.56 21.75
#